data_AF-A0A7H4N554-F1
#
_entry.id   AF-A0A7H4N554-F1
#
_cell.length_a   1.000
_cell.length_b   1.000
_cell.length_c   1.000
_cell.angle_alpha   90.00
_cell.angle_beta   90.00
_cell.angle_gamma   90.00
#
_symmetry.space_group_name_H-M   'P 1'
#
loop_
_entity.id
_entity.type
_entity.pdbx_description
1 polymer ?
#
loop_
_entity_poly.entity_id
_entity_poly.type
_entity_poly.pdbx_seq_one_letter_code
_entity_poly.pdbx_strand_id
1 'polypeptide(L)' 'MLNRYPGELSGGMGQRVMIALALLNNPQVLIADEPTSALDARLRNQILELLVEQCEQRRDGQCC' A
#
# COMPACT_ATOMS: atom_id res chain seq x y z
N MET A 1 18.11 -10.45 1.11
CA MET A 1 17.46 -9.20 0.66
C MET A 1 16.51 -8.56 1.68
N LEU A 2 16.20 -9.19 2.84
CA LEU A 2 15.21 -8.67 3.83
C LEU A 2 15.80 -7.87 5.00
N ASN A 3 17.11 -7.63 5.05
CA ASN A 3 17.78 -7.07 6.23
C ASN A 3 18.03 -5.55 6.13
N ARG A 4 17.10 -4.80 5.51
CA ARG A 4 17.19 -3.34 5.42
C ARG A 4 16.39 -2.67 6.52
N TYR A 5 16.98 -1.71 7.20
CA TYR A 5 16.30 -0.88 8.18
C TYR A 5 15.41 0.16 7.48
N PRO A 6 14.36 0.68 8.15
CA PRO A 6 13.46 1.67 7.56
C PRO A 6 14.16 2.87 6.90
N GLY A 7 15.27 3.34 7.47
CA GLY A 7 16.07 4.44 6.92
C GLY A 7 16.87 4.10 5.66
N GLU A 8 16.96 2.83 5.28
CA GLU A 8 17.67 2.35 4.08
C GLU A 8 16.71 2.05 2.90
N LEU A 9 15.42 2.31 3.11
CA LEU A 9 14.38 2.18 2.10
C LEU A 9 14.23 3.50 1.35
N SER A 10 14.06 3.45 0.03
CA SER A 10 13.60 4.63 -0.70
C SER A 10 12.18 4.99 -0.25
N GLY A 11 11.75 6.25 -0.45
CA GLY A 11 10.39 6.68 -0.10
C GLY A 11 9.30 5.74 -0.64
N GLY A 12 9.43 5.31 -1.91
CA GLY A 12 8.53 4.32 -2.51
C GLY A 12 8.62 2.91 -1.92
N MET A 13 9.79 2.47 -1.45
CA MET A 13 9.92 1.19 -0.74
C MET A 13 9.28 1.27 0.65
N GLY A 14 9.55 2.34 1.41
CA GLY A 14 8.95 2.56 2.72
C GLY A 14 7.43 2.64 2.64
N GLN A 15 6.91 3.33 1.62
CA GLN A 15 5.46 3.44 1.41
C GLN A 15 4.81 2.10 1.07
N ARG A 16 5.45 1.26 0.23
CA ARG A 16 4.97 -0.11 -0.02
C ARG A 16 4.91 -0.94 1.26
N VAL A 17 5.93 -0.84 2.11
CA VAL A 17 5.94 -1.50 3.42
C VAL A 17 4.79 -0.99 4.30
N MET A 18 4.59 0.33 4.37
CA MET A 18 3.49 0.92 5.14
C MET A 18 2.12 0.47 4.65
N ILE A 19 1.90 0.41 3.34
CA ILE A 19 0.65 -0.09 2.76
C ILE A 19 0.44 -1.57 3.10
N ALA A 20 1.48 -2.40 2.94
CA ALA A 20 1.41 -3.81 3.32
C ALA A 20 1.07 -3.99 4.81
N LEU A 21 1.68 -3.19 5.70
CA LEU A 21 1.37 -3.18 7.12
C LEU A 21 -0.08 -2.77 7.41
N ALA A 22 -0.57 -1.73 6.73
CA ALA A 22 -1.96 -1.29 6.87
C ALA A 22 -2.95 -2.37 6.41
N LEU A 23 -2.59 -3.15 5.38
CA LEU A 23 -3.43 -4.19 4.81
C LEU A 23 -3.32 -5.55 5.53
N LEU A 24 -2.30 -5.76 6.37
CA LEU A 24 -1.92 -7.07 6.94
C LEU A 24 -3.06 -7.80 7.66
N ASN A 25 -3.88 -7.07 8.41
CA ASN A 25 -4.98 -7.63 9.21
C ASN A 25 -6.34 -7.60 8.49
N ASN A 26 -6.33 -7.53 7.16
CA ASN A 26 -7.54 -7.44 6.33
C ASN A 26 -8.57 -6.41 6.86
N PRO A 27 -8.21 -5.13 7.02
CA PRO A 27 -9.14 -4.13 7.51
C PRO A 27 -10.34 -3.98 6.56
N GLN A 28 -11.53 -3.82 7.12
CA GLN A 28 -12.75 -3.53 6.37
C GLN A 28 -12.75 -2.12 5.78
N VAL A 29 -12.00 -1.20 6.40
CA VAL A 29 -11.87 0.20 5.97
C VAL A 29 -10.40 0.60 6.02
N LEU A 30 -9.89 1.13 4.91
CA LEU A 30 -8.56 1.73 4.82
C LEU A 30 -8.71 3.24 4.68
N ILE A 31 -8.18 3.99 5.64
CA ILE A 31 -8.09 5.46 5.57
C ILE A 31 -6.67 5.82 5.16
N ALA A 32 -6.55 6.61 4.10
CA ALA A 32 -5.28 7.00 3.53
C ALA A 32 -5.20 8.53 3.48
N ASP A 33 -4.44 9.12 4.40
CA ASP A 33 -4.18 10.57 4.42
C ASP A 33 -2.90 10.86 3.63
N GLU A 34 -3.03 11.60 2.53
CA GLU A 34 -1.92 11.96 1.64
C GLU A 34 -0.98 10.77 1.29
N PRO A 35 -1.51 9.60 0.85
CA PRO A 35 -0.75 8.36 0.82
C PRO A 35 0.32 8.32 -0.26
N THR A 36 0.46 9.33 -1.14
CA THR A 36 1.37 9.30 -2.29
C THR A 36 2.27 10.54 -2.40
N SER A 37 2.29 11.38 -1.37
CA SER A 37 2.85 12.72 -1.44
C SER A 37 4.37 12.75 -1.46
N ALA A 38 5.01 11.61 -1.14
CA ALA A 38 6.46 11.41 -1.24
C ALA A 38 6.90 10.68 -2.53
N LEU A 39 6.00 10.45 -3.51
CA LEU A 39 6.30 9.69 -4.72
C LEU A 39 6.30 10.53 -6.01
N ASP A 40 7.20 10.14 -6.91
CA ASP A 40 7.12 10.57 -8.31
C ASP A 40 5.80 10.12 -8.96
N ALA A 41 5.41 10.82 -10.03
CA ALA A 41 4.14 10.61 -10.71
C ALA A 41 3.94 9.17 -11.24
N ARG A 42 5.04 8.46 -11.57
CA ARG A 42 4.99 7.10 -12.10
C ARG A 42 4.72 6.08 -10.99
N LEU A 43 5.41 6.22 -9.86
CA LEU A 43 5.21 5.38 -8.67
C LEU A 43 3.84 5.61 -8.02
N ARG A 44 3.32 6.84 -8.06
CA ARG A 44 1.98 7.16 -7.54
C ARG A 44 0.89 6.30 -8.17
N ASN A 45 0.86 6.24 -9.50
CA ASN A 45 -0.15 5.48 -10.22
C ASN A 45 -0.07 3.99 -9.87
N GLN A 46 1.15 3.44 -9.83
CA GLN A 46 1.36 2.04 -9.46
C GLN A 46 0.83 1.73 -8.05
N ILE A 47 1.03 2.63 -7.08
CA ILE A 47 0.51 2.44 -5.71
C ILE A 47 -1.02 2.53 -5.67
N LEU A 48 -1.61 3.49 -6.39
CA LEU A 48 -3.06 3.63 -6.43
C LEU A 48 -3.73 2.41 -7.09
N GLU A 49 -3.18 1.91 -8.19
CA GLU A 49 -3.64 0.69 -8.86
C GLU A 49 -3.60 -0.51 -7.90
N LEU A 50 -2.51 -0.68 -7.16
CA LEU A 50 -2.39 -1.75 -6.15
C LEU A 50 -3.45 -1.61 -5.04
N LEU A 51 -3.70 -0.39 -4.54
CA LEU A 51 -4.72 -0.18 -3.51
C LEU A 51 -6.13 -0.49 -4.02
N VAL A 52 -6.45 -0.10 -5.26
CA VAL A 52 -7.74 -0.41 -5.88
C VAL A 52 -7.91 -1.91 -6.07
N GLU A 53 -6.90 -2.59 -6.63
CA GLU A 53 -6.92 -4.04 -6.82
C GLU A 53 -7.14 -4.78 -5.50
N GLN A 54 -6.46 -4.37 -4.42
CA GLN A 54 -6.63 -4.98 -3.10
C GLN A 54 -8.03 -4.74 -2.51
N CYS A 55 -8.65 -3.58 -2.76
CA CYS A 55 -10.03 -3.30 -2.36
C CYS A 55 -11.04 -4.14 -3.16
N GLU A 56 -10.82 -4.31 -4.47
CA GLU A 56 -11.68 -5.12 -5.34
C GLU A 56 -11.62 -6.61 -4.96
N GLN A 57 -10.42 -7.16 -4.78
CA GLN A 57 -10.23 -8.56 -4.34
C GLN A 57 -10.97 -8.86 -3.03
N ARG A 58 -11.01 -7.90 -2.09
CA ARG A 58 -11.73 -8.05 -0.83
C ARG A 58 -13.25 -7.95 -0.99
N ARG A 59 -13.73 -7.12 -1.92
CA ARG A 59 -15.15 -7.01 -2.21
C ARG A 59 -15.70 -8.32 -2.78
N ASP A 60 -14.93 -9.00 -3.62
CA ASP A 60 -15.33 -10.25 -4.26
C ASP A 60 -15.15 -11.47 -3.33
N GLY A 61 -14.20 -11.43 -2.40
CA GLY A 61 -13.94 -12.50 -1.43
C GLY A 61 -14.77 -12.50 -0.15
N GLN A 62 -15.67 -11.53 0.04
CA GLN A 62 -16.43 -11.33 1.28
C GLN A 62 -17.96 -11.34 1.09
N CYS A 63 -18.42 -11.83 -0.06
CA CYS A 63 -19.84 -11.98 -0.41
C CYS A 63 -20.40 -13.40 -0.14
N CYS A 64 -19.90 -14.07 0.91
CA CYS A 64 -20.53 -15.27 1.46
C CYS A 64 -20.63 -15.19 2.98
#